data_AF-A0A7V1SKM5-F1
#
_entry.id   AF-A0A7V1SKM5-F1
#
_cell.length_a   1.000
_cell.length_b   1.000
_cell.length_c   1.000
_cell.angle_alpha   90.00
_cell.angle_beta   90.00
_cell.angle_gamma   90.00
#
_symmetry.space_group_name_H-M   'P 1'
#
loop_
_entity.id
_entity.type
_entity.pdbx_description
1 polymer ?
#
loop_
_entity_poly.entity_id
_entity_poly.type
_entity_poly.pdbx_seq_one_letter_code
_entity_poly.pdbx_strand_id
1 'polypeptide(L)'
;MEKFKKRPLALGVLSLALVSGIALCICPQYVLCIRNASNDTTVLSVGTDPGDNLWIVFINSVERLPVADHFVVNDRHQLMFTETIYQAPYAGYLHSEKSEVIAPGTTRISGSNRVMEEVTFYAGYDSRHLLFVNGKWTPLYHVAKGGDLIRVTVNRQSRLATWLDRIFSDEQ
;
A
#
# COMPACT_ATOMS: atom_id res chain seq x y z
N MET A 1 35.37 45.44 19.93
CA MET A 1 34.39 44.77 19.05
C MET A 1 34.59 43.27 19.16
N GLU A 2 33.61 42.59 19.76
CA GLU A 2 33.62 41.18 20.17
C GLU A 2 33.92 40.21 19.00
N LYS A 3 34.97 39.38 19.15
CA LYS A 3 35.27 38.26 18.24
C LYS A 3 34.74 36.90 18.72
N PHE A 4 33.88 36.87 19.74
CA PHE A 4 33.41 35.64 20.38
C PHE A 4 31.90 35.48 20.28
N LYS A 5 31.45 34.61 19.35
CA LYS A 5 30.14 33.92 19.42
C LYS A 5 29.93 32.85 18.32
N LYS A 6 30.78 32.79 17.29
CA LYS A 6 30.58 31.85 16.17
C LYS A 6 30.93 30.38 16.47
N ARG A 7 31.92 30.12 17.34
CA ARG A 7 32.36 28.76 17.70
C ARG A 7 31.32 27.91 18.47
N PRO A 8 30.68 28.40 19.55
CA PRO A 8 29.65 27.63 20.24
C PRO A 8 28.39 27.42 19.39
N LEU A 9 28.07 28.39 18.53
CA LEU A 9 26.96 28.28 17.56
C LEU A 9 27.24 27.17 16.53
N ALA A 10 28.45 27.14 15.96
CA ALA A 10 28.84 26.12 14.99
C ALA A 10 28.83 24.70 15.58
N LEU A 11 29.31 24.53 16.82
CA LEU A 11 29.20 23.26 17.53
C LEU A 11 27.75 22.87 17.80
N GLY A 12 26.89 23.81 18.21
CA GLY A 12 25.47 23.56 18.41
C GLY A 12 24.76 23.07 17.13
N VAL A 13 25.04 23.72 16.00
CA VAL A 13 24.49 23.32 14.69
C VAL A 13 24.99 21.94 14.27
N LEU A 14 26.28 21.65 14.44
CA LEU A 14 26.85 20.33 14.11
C LEU A 14 26.24 19.22 14.97
N SER A 15 26.03 19.49 16.25
CA SER A 15 25.38 18.56 17.19
C SER A 15 23.95 18.26 16.77
N LEU A 16 23.19 19.30 16.38
CA LEU A 16 21.80 19.17 15.95
C LEU A 16 21.69 18.40 14.64
N ALA A 17 22.58 18.66 13.68
CA ALA A 17 22.67 17.92 12.43
C ALA A 17 23.00 16.44 12.67
N LEU A 18 23.91 16.15 13.60
CA LEU A 18 24.26 14.78 13.97
C LEU A 18 23.07 14.04 14.61
N VAL A 19 22.38 14.66 15.58
CA VAL A 19 21.19 14.08 16.23
C VAL A 19 20.06 13.88 15.23
N SER A 20 19.82 14.85 14.33
CA SER A 20 18.82 14.73 13.28
C SER A 20 19.15 13.62 12.28
N GLY A 21 20.41 13.52 11.85
CA GLY A 21 20.88 12.45 10.97
C GLY A 21 20.72 11.07 11.62
N ILE A 22 21.06 10.94 12.90
CA ILE A 22 20.87 9.70 13.67
C ILE A 22 19.39 9.35 13.80
N ALA A 23 18.52 10.32 14.10
CA ALA A 23 17.08 10.09 14.20
C ALA A 23 16.48 9.62 12.86
N LEU A 24 16.93 10.17 11.73
CA LEU A 24 16.52 9.73 10.39
C LEU A 24 17.01 8.32 10.04
N CYS A 25 18.14 7.88 10.59
CA CYS A 25 18.60 6.49 10.46
C CYS A 25 17.78 5.50 11.31
N ILE A 26 17.41 5.90 12.53
CA ILE A 26 16.88 4.96 13.53
C ILE A 26 15.37 4.81 13.43
N CYS A 27 14.64 5.84 13.01
CA CYS A 27 13.19 5.75 12.84
C CYS A 27 12.85 5.10 11.49
N PRO A 28 12.41 3.82 11.47
CA PRO A 28 12.01 3.21 10.21
C PRO A 28 10.76 3.88 9.68
N GLN A 29 10.68 3.96 8.35
CA GLN A 29 9.44 4.28 7.65
C GLN A 29 8.94 3.01 6.99
N TYR A 30 7.63 2.84 6.95
CA TYR A 30 7.00 1.74 6.24
C TYR A 30 6.34 2.28 4.97
N VAL A 31 6.42 1.48 3.92
CA VAL A 31 5.97 1.86 2.58
C VAL A 31 5.14 0.73 2.01
N LEU A 32 3.90 1.04 1.65
CA LEU A 32 3.06 0.17 0.83
C LEU A 32 3.57 0.26 -0.60
N CYS A 33 4.02 -0.86 -1.15
CA CYS A 33 4.57 -0.96 -2.49
C CYS A 33 3.71 -1.89 -3.34
N ILE A 34 3.29 -1.40 -4.50
CA ILE A 34 2.56 -2.16 -5.52
C ILE A 34 3.46 -2.22 -6.74
N ARG A 35 3.87 -3.43 -7.13
CA ARG A 35 4.75 -3.68 -8.26
C ARG A 35 4.09 -4.62 -9.24
N ASN A 36 4.35 -4.37 -10.52
CA ASN A 36 4.18 -5.36 -11.56
C ASN A 36 5.43 -6.25 -11.53
N ALA A 37 5.31 -7.43 -10.94
CA ALA A 37 6.41 -8.37 -10.77
C ALA A 37 6.83 -9.02 -12.09
N SER A 38 5.97 -9.01 -13.12
CA SER A 38 6.29 -9.58 -14.43
C SER A 38 7.34 -8.75 -15.19
N ASN A 39 7.40 -7.44 -14.97
CA ASN A 39 8.31 -6.52 -15.67
C ASN A 39 9.11 -5.60 -14.73
N ASP A 40 9.12 -5.94 -13.45
CA ASP A 40 9.81 -5.22 -12.36
C ASP A 40 9.45 -3.73 -12.20
N THR A 41 8.30 -3.29 -12.73
CA THR A 41 7.89 -1.89 -12.68
C THR A 41 7.14 -1.58 -11.38
N THR A 42 7.50 -0.48 -10.71
CA THR A 42 6.75 0.02 -9.56
C THR A 42 5.51 0.80 -10.04
N VAL A 43 4.33 0.36 -9.62
CA VAL A 43 3.04 1.00 -9.94
C VAL A 43 2.73 2.10 -8.94
N LEU A 44 2.90 1.81 -7.65
CA LEU A 44 2.65 2.73 -6.55
C LEU A 44 3.63 2.45 -5.41
N SER A 45 4.14 3.51 -4.81
CA SER A 45 4.94 3.46 -3.60
C SER A 45 4.54 4.63 -2.72
N VAL A 46 3.97 4.34 -1.56
CA VAL A 46 3.44 5.36 -0.64
C VAL A 46 3.76 5.01 0.80
N GLY A 47 4.14 6.01 1.60
CA GLY A 47 4.30 5.82 3.03
C GLY A 47 3.00 5.30 3.64
N THR A 48 3.11 4.37 4.60
CA THR A 48 1.94 3.74 5.20
C THR A 48 2.09 3.57 6.69
N ASP A 49 0.99 3.74 7.41
CA ASP A 49 0.88 3.63 8.85
C ASP A 49 -0.18 2.57 9.23
N PRO A 50 -0.13 2.00 10.44
CA PRO A 50 -1.19 1.12 10.93
C PRO A 50 -2.58 1.76 10.84
N GLY A 51 -3.54 1.00 10.34
CA GLY A 51 -4.91 1.46 10.06
C GLY A 51 -5.13 1.94 8.62
N ASP A 52 -4.07 2.13 7.84
CA ASP A 52 -4.19 2.45 6.41
C ASP A 52 -4.89 1.35 5.63
N ASN A 53 -5.65 1.76 4.62
CA ASN A 53 -6.56 0.88 3.88
C ASN A 53 -6.10 0.73 2.43
N LEU A 54 -6.13 -0.52 1.96
CA LEU A 54 -6.02 -0.88 0.56
C LEU A 54 -7.30 -1.59 0.14
N TRP A 55 -7.90 -1.13 -0.95
CA TRP A 55 -8.93 -1.89 -1.66
C TRP A 55 -8.45 -2.30 -3.04
N ILE A 56 -8.70 -3.55 -3.38
CA ILE A 56 -8.49 -4.10 -4.72
C ILE A 56 -9.87 -4.38 -5.30
N VAL A 57 -10.29 -3.54 -6.24
CA VAL A 57 -11.60 -3.65 -6.89
C VAL A 57 -11.40 -4.17 -8.31
N PHE A 58 -12.17 -5.18 -8.69
CA PHE A 58 -12.06 -5.80 -10.00
C PHE A 58 -13.38 -6.40 -10.46
N ILE A 59 -13.52 -6.58 -11.78
CA ILE A 59 -14.63 -7.31 -12.37
C ILE A 59 -14.30 -8.81 -12.30
N ASN A 60 -15.16 -9.57 -11.61
CA ASN A 60 -14.99 -11.01 -11.52
C ASN A 60 -15.27 -11.69 -12.88
N SER A 61 -14.64 -12.84 -13.13
CA SER A 61 -14.80 -13.56 -14.40
C SER A 61 -16.13 -14.30 -14.53
N VAL A 62 -16.76 -14.66 -13.41
CA VAL A 62 -17.96 -15.48 -13.35
C VAL A 62 -19.21 -14.65 -13.63
N GLU A 63 -19.49 -13.68 -12.77
CA GLU A 63 -20.72 -12.87 -12.86
C GLU A 63 -20.53 -11.61 -13.71
N ARG A 64 -19.28 -11.28 -14.07
CA ARG A 64 -18.91 -10.01 -14.72
C ARG A 64 -19.37 -8.79 -13.92
N LEU A 65 -19.38 -8.93 -12.59
CA LEU A 65 -19.77 -7.88 -11.64
C LEU A 65 -18.59 -7.49 -10.74
N PRO A 66 -18.58 -6.27 -10.20
CA PRO A 66 -17.54 -5.81 -9.29
C PRO A 66 -17.43 -6.66 -8.02
N VAL A 67 -16.19 -6.91 -7.64
CA VAL A 67 -15.77 -7.47 -6.35
C VAL A 67 -14.71 -6.53 -5.77
N ALA A 68 -14.75 -6.32 -4.46
CA ALA A 68 -13.81 -5.46 -3.76
C ALA A 68 -13.22 -6.19 -2.55
N ASP A 69 -11.92 -6.48 -2.61
CA ASP A 69 -11.17 -7.05 -1.50
C ASP A 69 -10.56 -5.94 -0.65
N HIS A 70 -10.72 -6.04 0.67
CA HIS A 70 -10.24 -5.08 1.64
C HIS A 70 -9.04 -5.62 2.41
N PHE A 71 -8.03 -4.77 2.52
CA PHE A 71 -6.85 -5.00 3.34
C PHE A 71 -6.59 -3.79 4.23
N VAL A 72 -6.12 -4.05 5.43
CA VAL A 72 -5.66 -3.02 6.37
C VAL A 72 -4.22 -3.30 6.78
N VAL A 73 -3.42 -2.25 6.96
CA VAL A 73 -2.09 -2.38 7.57
C VAL A 73 -2.26 -2.51 9.08
N ASN A 74 -1.81 -3.61 9.66
CA ASN A 74 -1.93 -3.84 11.11
C ASN A 74 -0.82 -3.13 11.91
N ASP A 75 -0.87 -3.21 13.25
CA ASP A 75 0.13 -2.61 14.15
C ASP A 75 1.56 -3.12 13.94
N ARG A 76 1.70 -4.29 13.31
CA ARG A 76 3.00 -4.89 12.94
C ARG A 76 3.46 -4.50 11.53
N HIS A 77 2.75 -3.59 10.88
CA HIS A 77 2.98 -3.15 9.50
C HIS A 77 2.91 -4.30 8.49
N GLN A 78 1.95 -5.20 8.68
CA GLN A 78 1.65 -6.30 7.76
C GLN A 78 0.27 -6.08 7.14
N LEU A 79 0.07 -6.60 5.93
CA LEU A 79 -1.24 -6.59 5.30
C LEU A 79 -2.15 -7.61 6.00
N MET A 80 -3.35 -7.20 6.35
CA MET A 80 -4.38 -8.08 6.89
C MET A 80 -5.61 -8.02 6.00
N PHE A 81 -5.96 -9.16 5.41
CA PHE A 81 -7.20 -9.31 4.65
C PHE A 81 -8.39 -9.41 5.61
N THR A 82 -9.34 -8.50 5.45
CA THR A 82 -10.43 -8.26 6.40
C THR A 82 -11.77 -8.71 5.84
N GLU A 83 -12.09 -8.30 4.62
CA GLU A 83 -13.39 -8.55 3.99
C GLU A 83 -13.35 -8.54 2.46
N THR A 84 -14.39 -9.10 1.87
CA THR A 84 -14.73 -8.94 0.45
C THR A 84 -16.16 -8.43 0.32
N ILE A 85 -16.38 -7.49 -0.59
CA ILE A 85 -17.71 -7.01 -0.99
C ILE A 85 -17.99 -7.51 -2.40
N TYR A 86 -19.13 -8.18 -2.56
CA TYR A 86 -19.63 -8.70 -3.82
C TYR A 86 -20.88 -7.94 -4.25
N GLN A 87 -20.91 -7.49 -5.50
CA GLN A 87 -22.14 -7.04 -6.15
C GLN A 87 -22.79 -8.21 -6.90
N ALA A 88 -23.13 -9.31 -6.23
CA ALA A 88 -23.59 -10.53 -6.90
C ALA A 88 -24.62 -11.31 -6.06
N PRO A 89 -25.92 -10.96 -6.06
CA PRO A 89 -26.92 -11.55 -5.16
C PRO A 89 -27.10 -13.07 -5.26
N TYR A 90 -26.58 -13.71 -6.31
CA TYR A 90 -26.79 -15.13 -6.61
C TYR A 90 -25.50 -15.98 -6.56
N ALA A 91 -24.36 -15.40 -6.22
CA ALA A 91 -23.09 -16.13 -6.21
C ALA A 91 -22.97 -17.06 -4.99
N GLY A 92 -22.35 -18.23 -5.20
CA GLY A 92 -21.89 -19.07 -4.11
C GLY A 92 -20.68 -18.42 -3.43
N TYR A 93 -20.82 -18.14 -2.13
CA TYR A 93 -19.79 -17.45 -1.36
C TYR A 93 -18.96 -18.41 -0.52
N LEU A 94 -17.63 -18.23 -0.52
CA LEU A 94 -16.79 -18.83 0.51
C LEU A 94 -17.09 -18.11 1.84
N HIS A 95 -17.30 -18.85 2.92
CA HIS A 95 -17.71 -18.30 4.22
C HIS A 95 -19.07 -17.58 4.21
N SER A 96 -20.05 -18.10 3.47
CA SER A 96 -21.42 -17.55 3.41
C SER A 96 -22.07 -17.34 4.79
N GLU A 97 -21.66 -18.08 5.83
CA GLU A 97 -22.12 -17.91 7.20
C GLU A 97 -21.73 -16.55 7.82
N LYS A 98 -20.74 -15.86 7.25
CA LYS A 98 -20.29 -14.52 7.66
C LYS A 98 -20.82 -13.42 6.72
N SER A 99 -21.79 -13.75 5.86
CA SER A 99 -22.32 -12.81 4.89
C SER A 99 -23.33 -11.85 5.52
N GLU A 100 -23.26 -10.58 5.09
CA GLU A 100 -24.18 -9.52 5.47
C GLU A 100 -24.62 -8.78 4.19
N VAL A 101 -25.93 -8.59 4.01
CA VAL A 101 -26.45 -7.76 2.91
C VAL A 101 -26.34 -6.30 3.33
N ILE A 102 -25.44 -5.56 2.69
CA ILE A 102 -25.14 -4.16 3.04
C ILE A 102 -25.85 -3.15 2.12
N ALA A 103 -26.34 -3.59 0.96
CA ALA A 103 -27.18 -2.82 0.05
C ALA A 103 -27.92 -3.78 -0.91
N PRO A 104 -28.95 -3.33 -1.66
CA PRO A 104 -29.59 -4.15 -2.67
C PRO A 104 -28.58 -4.77 -3.65
N GLY A 105 -28.56 -6.10 -3.76
CA GLY A 105 -27.63 -6.84 -4.62
C GLY A 105 -26.16 -6.80 -4.18
N THR A 106 -25.87 -6.31 -2.97
CA THR A 106 -24.50 -6.17 -2.44
C THR A 106 -24.35 -6.90 -1.12
N THR A 107 -23.41 -7.83 -1.08
CA THR A 107 -23.12 -8.67 0.08
C THR A 107 -21.68 -8.46 0.50
N ARG A 108 -21.47 -8.25 1.80
CA ARG A 108 -20.15 -8.21 2.44
C ARG A 108 -19.90 -9.55 3.14
N ILE A 109 -18.67 -10.05 3.05
CA ILE A 109 -18.19 -11.18 3.83
C ILE A 109 -16.98 -10.71 4.64
N SER A 110 -17.12 -10.64 5.95
CA SER A 110 -16.09 -10.10 6.84
C SER A 110 -15.51 -11.17 7.77
N GLY A 111 -14.49 -10.80 8.54
CA GLY A 111 -13.98 -11.61 9.64
C GLY A 111 -13.04 -12.73 9.19
N SER A 112 -12.35 -12.56 8.07
CA SER A 112 -11.24 -13.41 7.68
C SER A 112 -9.97 -13.11 8.47
N ASN A 113 -9.70 -11.82 8.76
CA ASN A 113 -8.57 -11.32 9.57
C ASN A 113 -7.24 -12.05 9.32
N ARG A 114 -6.95 -12.34 8.06
CA ARG A 114 -5.79 -13.15 7.67
C ARG A 114 -4.60 -12.24 7.42
N VAL A 115 -3.56 -12.40 8.21
CA VAL A 115 -2.27 -11.70 8.01
C VAL A 115 -1.55 -12.30 6.80
N MET A 116 -1.00 -11.44 5.96
CA MET A 116 -0.31 -11.78 4.72
C MET A 116 1.00 -10.97 4.64
N GLU A 117 2.11 -11.66 4.35
CA GLU A 117 3.40 -10.99 4.10
C GLU A 117 3.38 -10.24 2.77
N GLU A 118 2.73 -10.83 1.76
CA GLU A 118 2.46 -10.22 0.48
C GLU A 118 1.06 -10.60 -0.02
N VAL A 119 0.47 -9.73 -0.84
CA VAL A 119 -0.74 -10.03 -1.60
C VAL A 119 -0.35 -10.08 -3.06
N THR A 120 -0.66 -11.19 -3.72
CA THR A 120 -0.40 -11.37 -5.15
C THR A 120 -1.67 -11.72 -5.90
N PHE A 121 -1.80 -11.16 -7.10
CA PHE A 121 -2.91 -11.46 -8.01
C PHE A 121 -2.49 -11.17 -9.44
N TYR A 122 -3.13 -11.85 -10.40
CA TYR A 122 -2.91 -11.56 -11.80
C TYR A 122 -3.81 -10.41 -12.26
N ALA A 123 -3.24 -9.46 -12.99
CA ALA A 123 -4.02 -8.49 -13.74
C ALA A 123 -4.83 -9.24 -14.80
N GLY A 124 -6.13 -9.42 -14.56
CA GLY A 124 -7.01 -10.09 -15.52
C GLY A 124 -7.20 -9.26 -16.78
N TYR A 125 -7.31 -9.94 -17.93
CA TYR A 125 -7.51 -9.31 -19.25
C TYR A 125 -8.75 -8.39 -19.28
N ASP A 126 -9.84 -8.83 -18.66
CA ASP A 126 -11.10 -8.08 -18.60
C ASP A 126 -11.43 -7.57 -17.19
N SER A 127 -10.58 -7.84 -16.20
CA SER A 127 -10.90 -7.60 -14.80
C SER A 127 -10.81 -6.13 -14.39
N ARG A 128 -10.19 -5.28 -15.22
CA ARG A 128 -10.09 -3.81 -15.02
C ARG A 128 -9.79 -3.40 -13.58
N HIS A 129 -8.75 -4.00 -12.99
CA HIS A 129 -8.37 -3.77 -11.60
C HIS A 129 -8.18 -2.28 -11.27
N LEU A 130 -8.78 -1.85 -10.17
CA LEU A 130 -8.68 -0.52 -9.57
C LEU A 130 -8.14 -0.68 -8.15
N LEU A 131 -7.15 0.12 -7.80
CA LEU A 131 -6.54 0.12 -6.47
C LEU A 131 -6.92 1.40 -5.75
N PHE A 132 -7.45 1.30 -4.54
CA PHE A 132 -7.66 2.47 -3.68
C PHE A 132 -6.74 2.39 -2.48
N VAL A 133 -5.86 3.38 -2.35
CA VAL A 133 -4.92 3.48 -1.23
C VAL A 133 -5.04 4.89 -0.66
N ASN A 134 -5.37 4.99 0.63
CA ASN A 134 -5.39 6.25 1.39
C ASN A 134 -6.08 7.42 0.65
N GLY A 135 -7.24 7.18 0.03
CA GLY A 135 -8.01 8.22 -0.67
C GLY A 135 -7.73 8.35 -2.17
N LYS A 136 -6.72 7.65 -2.72
CA LYS A 136 -6.33 7.74 -4.12
C LYS A 136 -6.67 6.47 -4.89
N TRP A 137 -7.41 6.64 -5.99
CA TRP A 137 -7.66 5.58 -6.98
C TRP A 137 -6.53 5.51 -8.00
N THR A 138 -6.05 4.29 -8.25
CA THR A 138 -5.03 3.98 -9.26
C THR A 138 -5.56 2.88 -10.20
N PRO A 139 -5.87 3.19 -11.46
CA PRO A 139 -6.31 2.20 -12.44
C PRO A 139 -5.13 1.35 -12.92
N LEU A 140 -5.09 0.10 -12.46
CA LEU A 140 -4.00 -0.81 -12.75
C LEU A 140 -3.94 -1.22 -14.22
N TYR A 141 -5.10 -1.24 -14.90
CA TYR A 141 -5.20 -1.57 -16.33
C TYR A 141 -4.56 -0.54 -17.28
N HIS A 142 -4.06 0.60 -16.76
CA HIS A 142 -3.24 1.53 -17.55
C HIS A 142 -1.74 1.20 -17.51
N VAL A 143 -1.30 0.40 -16.54
CA VAL A 143 0.13 0.16 -16.26
C VAL A 143 0.50 -1.33 -16.19
N ALA A 144 -0.49 -2.23 -16.17
CA ALA A 144 -0.32 -3.67 -16.25
C ALA A 144 -1.17 -4.26 -17.38
N LYS A 145 -0.62 -5.27 -18.05
CA LYS A 145 -1.29 -6.02 -19.11
C LYS A 145 -1.99 -7.24 -18.52
N GLY A 146 -2.96 -7.77 -19.27
CA GLY A 146 -3.57 -9.05 -18.93
C GLY A 146 -2.52 -10.15 -18.78
N GLY A 147 -2.55 -10.88 -17.66
CA GLY A 147 -1.59 -11.92 -17.30
C GLY A 147 -0.39 -11.44 -16.48
N ASP A 148 -0.22 -10.14 -16.27
CA ASP A 148 0.87 -9.63 -15.42
C ASP A 148 0.62 -10.00 -13.95
N LEU A 149 1.68 -10.42 -13.25
CA LEU A 149 1.62 -10.70 -11.81
C LEU A 149 1.83 -9.40 -11.04
N ILE A 150 0.85 -9.07 -10.21
CA ILE A 150 0.89 -7.91 -9.34
C ILE A 150 1.24 -8.38 -7.94
N ARG A 151 2.17 -7.68 -7.31
CA ARG A 151 2.58 -7.91 -5.93
C ARG A 151 2.41 -6.65 -5.11
N VAL A 152 1.76 -6.80 -3.97
CA VAL A 152 1.60 -5.77 -2.95
C VAL A 152 2.33 -6.20 -1.70
N THR A 153 3.22 -5.35 -1.19
CA THR A 153 3.93 -5.57 0.08
C THR A 153 3.93 -4.32 0.94
N VAL A 154 4.17 -4.49 2.23
CA VAL A 154 4.57 -3.40 3.12
C VAL A 154 6.04 -3.62 3.48
N ASN A 155 6.90 -2.70 3.04
CA ASN A 155 8.34 -2.83 3.23
C ASN A 155 8.81 -1.84 4.28
N ARG A 156 9.72 -2.29 5.15
CA ARG A 156 10.47 -1.43 6.06
C ARG A 156 11.61 -0.75 5.29
N GLN A 157 11.68 0.57 5.36
CA GLN A 157 12.73 1.38 4.75
C GLN A 157 13.35 2.35 5.76
N SER A 158 14.60 2.74 5.51
CA SER A 158 15.24 3.85 6.23
C SER A 158 14.80 5.17 5.61
N ARG A 159 14.49 6.17 6.45
CA ARG A 159 14.10 7.51 5.96
C ARG A 159 15.21 8.18 5.13
N LEU A 160 16.48 7.86 5.40
CA LEU A 160 17.59 8.33 4.58
C LEU A 160 17.57 7.72 3.17
N ALA A 161 17.28 6.43 3.04
CA ALA A 161 17.23 5.78 1.74
C ALA A 161 16.13 6.40 0.87
N THR A 162 14.93 6.58 1.43
CA THR A 162 13.81 7.24 0.73
C THR A 162 14.12 8.70 0.36
N TRP A 163 14.83 9.44 1.22
CA TRP A 163 15.21 10.82 0.94
C TRP A 163 16.26 10.93 -0.17
N LEU A 164 17.26 10.04 -0.17
CA LEU A 164 18.27 9.96 -1.23
C LEU A 164 17.64 9.56 -2.56
N ASP A 165 16.78 8.54 -2.58
CA ASP A 165 16.06 8.12 -3.79
C ASP A 165 15.28 9.29 -4.40
N ARG A 166 14.62 10.11 -3.56
CA ARG A 166 13.90 11.31 -4.03
C ARG A 166 14.81 12.33 -4.70
N ILE A 167 15.96 12.63 -4.09
CA ILE A 167 16.89 13.63 -4.62
C ILE A 167 17.48 13.18 -5.96
N PHE A 168 17.84 11.91 -6.07
CA PHE A 168 18.47 11.39 -7.29
C PHE A 168 17.47 10.98 -8.38
N SER A 169 16.19 10.79 -8.05
CA SER A 169 15.14 10.49 -9.04
C SER A 169 14.53 11.74 -9.68
N ASP A 170 14.60 12.92 -9.04
CA ASP A 170 14.16 14.19 -9.62
C ASP A 170 15.16 14.76 -10.66
N GLU A 171 16.33 14.15 -10.83
CA GLU A 171 17.34 14.53 -11.82
C GLU A 171 17.27 13.72 -13.15
N GLN A 172 16.27 12.85 -13.33
CA GLN A 172 16.05 12.07 -14.56
C GLN A 172 14.71 12.39 -15.24
#